data_AF-A2EM31-F1
#
_entry.id   AF-A2EM31-F1
#
_cell.length_a   1.000
_cell.length_b   1.000
_cell.length_c   1.000
_cell.angle_alpha   90.00
_cell.angle_beta   90.00
_cell.angle_gamma   90.00
#
_symmetry.space_group_name_H-M   'P 1'
#
loop_
_entity.id
_entity.type
_entity.pdbx_description
1 polymer ?
#
loop_
_entity_poly.entity_id
_entity_poly.type
_entity_poly.pdbx_seq_one_letter_code
_entity_poly.pdbx_strand_id
1 'polypeptide(L)'
;MNPGKYLFEVYGAQGSQRTNDAGGKGGYAKITDIFLFIGSQGVWTSNSVFSQNSFNGGGRGYNNGPGGGATDFRLSENDLSSRFLIGGGGGAEGYRSSTSFKGGSGGGLSGGDGIVGTDSSATIGRGGSQISGGSGYKNMNGIFGFGANKTETGIISGGGGGGLFGGGTGEGAGCSGGGGSGFVYSNSKPPEIRDINEIMIENGTLIGGVNIGDGYAVISRLLSLSNNICSCHNINAYFYFIFTILSSHQLIVL
;
A
#
# COMPACT_ATOMS: atom_id res chain seq x y z
N MET A 1 2.87 6.82 -11.48
CA MET A 1 2.35 5.67 -12.25
C MET A 1 0.87 5.91 -12.49
N ASN A 2 0.32 5.40 -13.59
CA ASN A 2 -1.12 5.48 -13.80
C ASN A 2 -1.79 4.31 -13.06
N PRO A 3 -2.96 4.53 -12.44
CA PRO A 3 -3.73 3.47 -11.83
C PRO A 3 -4.11 2.42 -12.88
N GLY A 4 -4.08 1.15 -12.52
CA GLY A 4 -4.63 0.10 -13.38
C GLY A 4 -6.11 -0.12 -13.07
N LYS A 5 -6.93 -0.30 -14.12
CA LYS A 5 -8.31 -0.81 -13.99
C LYS A 5 -8.31 -2.33 -14.21
N TYR A 6 -8.85 -3.08 -13.27
CA TYR A 6 -8.82 -4.54 -13.29
C TYR A 6 -10.23 -5.11 -13.41
N LEU A 7 -10.36 -6.13 -14.26
CA LEU A 7 -11.56 -6.93 -14.45
C LEU A 7 -11.34 -8.28 -13.75
N PHE A 8 -12.25 -8.63 -12.85
CA PHE A 8 -12.28 -9.95 -12.22
C PHE A 8 -13.47 -10.72 -12.76
N GLU A 9 -13.21 -11.88 -13.36
CA GLU A 9 -14.23 -12.74 -13.94
C GLU A 9 -14.07 -14.16 -13.42
N VAL A 10 -15.21 -14.81 -13.14
CA VAL A 10 -15.26 -16.22 -12.76
C VAL A 10 -16.34 -16.95 -13.54
N TYR A 11 -16.05 -18.20 -13.88
CA TYR A 11 -16.93 -19.09 -14.62
C TYR A 11 -17.16 -20.36 -13.79
N GLY A 12 -18.42 -20.70 -13.56
CA GLY A 12 -18.83 -21.94 -12.92
C GLY A 12 -18.63 -23.14 -13.85
N ALA A 13 -18.50 -24.33 -13.27
CA ALA A 13 -18.41 -25.57 -14.02
C ALA A 13 -19.77 -25.97 -14.61
N GLN A 14 -19.75 -26.67 -15.75
CA GLN A 14 -20.92 -27.37 -16.27
C GLN A 14 -21.32 -28.51 -15.31
N GLY A 15 -22.63 -28.72 -15.12
CA GLY A 15 -23.18 -29.86 -14.41
C GLY A 15 -22.95 -31.19 -15.15
N SER A 16 -23.13 -32.30 -14.45
CA SER A 16 -22.92 -33.64 -15.02
C SER A 16 -23.93 -33.96 -16.14
N GLN A 17 -23.49 -34.80 -17.07
CA GLN A 17 -24.26 -35.23 -18.25
C GLN A 17 -24.24 -36.76 -18.32
N ARG A 18 -25.43 -37.39 -18.41
CA ARG A 18 -25.59 -38.85 -18.51
C ARG A 18 -25.95 -39.34 -19.92
N THR A 19 -26.60 -38.48 -20.70
CA THR A 19 -27.13 -38.77 -22.04
C THR A 19 -26.60 -37.74 -23.03
N ASN A 20 -27.16 -37.66 -24.23
CA ASN A 20 -26.73 -36.68 -25.24
C ASN A 20 -27.13 -35.23 -24.93
N ASP A 21 -27.94 -35.01 -23.89
CA ASP A 21 -28.34 -33.67 -23.44
C ASP A 21 -27.22 -33.03 -22.63
N ALA A 22 -26.81 -31.81 -23.01
CA ALA A 22 -25.78 -31.08 -22.29
C ALA A 22 -26.14 -30.91 -20.81
N GLY A 23 -25.21 -31.24 -19.91
CA GLY A 23 -25.33 -30.87 -18.49
C GLY A 23 -25.47 -29.34 -18.35
N GLY A 24 -26.16 -28.88 -17.30
CA GLY A 24 -26.44 -27.45 -17.11
C GLY A 24 -25.16 -26.61 -17.17
N LYS A 25 -25.12 -25.53 -17.97
CA LYS A 25 -23.94 -24.68 -18.09
C LYS A 25 -23.65 -23.99 -16.74
N GLY A 26 -22.37 -23.86 -16.41
CA GLY A 26 -21.97 -23.11 -15.24
C GLY A 26 -22.23 -21.61 -15.38
N GLY A 27 -22.39 -20.93 -14.25
CA GLY A 27 -22.66 -19.49 -14.19
C GLY A 27 -21.45 -18.64 -14.58
N TYR A 28 -21.66 -17.34 -14.71
CA TYR A 28 -20.61 -16.35 -14.91
C TYR A 28 -20.83 -15.19 -13.94
N ALA A 29 -19.77 -14.69 -13.33
CA ALA A 29 -19.81 -13.48 -12.52
C ALA A 29 -18.60 -12.58 -12.85
N LYS A 30 -18.81 -11.27 -12.80
CA LYS A 30 -17.79 -10.27 -13.11
C LYS A 30 -17.85 -9.08 -12.17
N ILE A 31 -16.69 -8.45 -11.93
CA ILE A 31 -16.55 -7.15 -11.26
C ILE A 31 -15.58 -6.30 -12.08
N THR A 32 -15.99 -5.08 -12.44
CA THR A 32 -15.28 -4.20 -13.39
C THR A 32 -14.64 -2.96 -12.77
N ASP A 33 -14.96 -2.63 -11.51
CA ASP A 33 -14.67 -1.32 -10.94
C ASP A 33 -13.66 -1.39 -9.78
N ILE A 34 -12.70 -2.31 -9.89
CA ILE A 34 -11.57 -2.38 -8.97
C ILE A 34 -10.36 -1.71 -9.61
N PHE A 35 -9.84 -0.71 -8.92
CA PHE A 35 -8.64 0.01 -9.31
C PHE A 35 -7.49 -0.37 -8.38
N LEU A 36 -6.30 -0.56 -8.93
CA LEU A 36 -5.08 -0.78 -8.16
C LEU A 36 -4.14 0.41 -8.35
N PHE A 37 -3.73 0.97 -7.22
CA PHE A 37 -2.75 2.04 -7.11
C PHE A 37 -1.47 1.44 -6.54
N ILE A 38 -0.42 1.40 -7.35
CA ILE A 38 0.91 0.97 -6.91
C ILE A 38 1.67 2.19 -6.40
N GLY A 39 2.01 2.21 -5.11
CA GLY A 39 2.80 3.27 -4.51
C GLY A 39 4.23 3.26 -5.03
N SER A 40 4.81 4.43 -5.29
CA SER A 40 6.21 4.51 -5.72
C SER A 40 7.16 4.58 -4.54
N GLN A 41 8.35 4.03 -4.72
CA GLN A 41 9.53 4.35 -3.92
C GLN A 41 9.85 5.85 -4.01
N GLY A 42 10.41 6.38 -2.93
CA GLY A 42 10.95 7.73 -2.92
C GLY A 42 12.29 7.84 -3.64
N VAL A 43 12.43 8.88 -4.46
CA VAL A 43 13.68 9.19 -5.16
C VAL A 43 14.49 10.19 -4.32
N TRP A 44 15.72 9.83 -3.99
CA TRP A 44 16.60 10.66 -3.18
C TRP A 44 16.89 12.01 -3.85
N THR A 45 16.97 13.06 -3.04
CA THR A 45 17.40 14.40 -3.49
C THR A 45 18.40 15.01 -2.53
N SER A 46 19.36 15.76 -3.07
CA SER A 46 20.42 16.47 -2.34
C SER A 46 20.61 17.89 -2.89
N ASN A 47 21.54 18.66 -2.32
CA ASN A 47 21.88 20.04 -2.70
C ASN A 47 20.80 21.06 -2.31
N SER A 48 20.28 20.98 -1.08
CA SER A 48 19.41 22.01 -0.50
C SER A 48 18.10 22.21 -1.28
N VAL A 49 17.53 21.13 -1.81
CA VAL A 49 16.24 21.14 -2.52
C VAL A 49 15.20 20.30 -1.77
N PHE A 50 13.92 20.61 -2.01
CA PHE A 50 12.85 19.70 -1.67
C PHE A 50 12.81 18.55 -2.67
N SER A 51 12.52 17.35 -2.17
CA SER A 51 12.19 16.25 -3.06
C SER A 51 10.83 16.47 -3.72
N GLN A 52 10.56 15.76 -4.82
CA GLN A 52 9.19 15.56 -5.27
C GLN A 52 8.46 14.62 -4.32
N ASN A 53 7.13 14.69 -4.31
CA ASN A 53 6.31 13.68 -3.64
C ASN A 53 6.39 12.35 -4.38
N SER A 54 6.39 11.24 -3.64
CA SER A 54 6.21 9.92 -4.24
C SER A 54 4.75 9.71 -4.61
N PHE A 55 4.52 9.00 -5.71
CA PHE A 55 3.17 8.71 -6.16
C PHE A 55 2.39 7.93 -5.08
N ASN A 56 1.10 8.23 -4.97
CA ASN A 56 0.17 7.67 -4.01
C ASN A 56 0.49 7.96 -2.52
N GLY A 57 0.87 9.20 -2.24
CA GLY A 57 0.78 9.76 -0.90
C GLY A 57 2.07 9.87 -0.12
N GLY A 58 3.23 9.61 -0.72
CA GLY A 58 4.51 9.86 -0.06
C GLY A 58 4.80 11.36 0.06
N GLY A 59 5.08 11.84 1.27
CA GLY A 59 5.41 13.22 1.57
C GLY A 59 6.86 13.56 1.21
N ARG A 60 7.14 14.82 0.84
CA ARG A 60 8.48 15.28 0.44
C ARG A 60 9.42 15.52 1.61
N GLY A 61 10.71 15.26 1.41
CA GLY A 61 11.79 15.66 2.31
C GLY A 61 12.46 16.97 1.88
N TYR A 62 13.42 17.46 2.69
CA TYR A 62 14.33 18.54 2.30
C TYR A 62 15.77 18.08 2.46
N ASN A 63 16.54 18.15 1.37
CA ASN A 63 17.90 17.60 1.24
C ASN A 63 18.01 16.10 1.62
N ASN A 64 16.87 15.42 1.66
CA ASN A 64 16.62 13.99 1.81
C ASN A 64 15.47 13.61 0.84
N GLY A 65 15.22 12.31 0.66
CA GLY A 65 14.12 11.83 -0.18
C GLY A 65 12.71 11.99 0.42
N PRO A 66 11.67 11.73 -0.39
CA PRO A 66 10.29 11.62 0.07
C PRO A 66 10.03 10.25 0.71
N GLY A 67 8.95 10.14 1.50
CA GLY A 67 8.43 8.84 1.91
C GLY A 67 7.87 8.06 0.72
N GLY A 68 7.70 6.75 0.87
CA GLY A 68 7.05 5.90 -0.12
C GLY A 68 5.54 6.11 -0.18
N GLY A 69 4.96 5.86 -1.35
CA GLY A 69 3.51 5.82 -1.53
C GLY A 69 2.86 4.57 -0.95
N ALA A 70 1.58 4.65 -0.61
CA ALA A 70 0.79 3.47 -0.29
C ALA A 70 0.55 2.64 -1.55
N THR A 71 0.32 1.33 -1.39
CA THR A 71 -0.27 0.50 -2.43
C THR A 71 -1.66 0.09 -2.00
N ASP A 72 -2.68 0.36 -2.81
CA ASP A 72 -4.05 0.13 -2.40
C ASP A 72 -5.01 -0.22 -3.53
N PHE A 73 -6.07 -0.93 -3.16
CA PHE A 73 -7.23 -1.19 -4.01
C PHE A 73 -8.38 -0.25 -3.66
N ARG A 74 -9.08 0.22 -4.70
CA ARG A 74 -10.22 1.16 -4.63
C ARG A 74 -11.38 0.70 -5.48
N LEU A 75 -12.58 1.13 -5.10
CA LEU A 75 -13.78 1.01 -5.95
C LEU A 75 -14.00 2.20 -6.89
N SER A 76 -13.20 3.25 -6.75
CA SER A 76 -13.21 4.41 -7.64
C SER A 76 -11.81 4.99 -7.77
N GLU A 77 -11.43 5.35 -8.99
CA GLU A 77 -10.06 5.73 -9.35
C GLU A 77 -9.48 6.77 -8.38
N ASN A 78 -10.12 7.92 -8.23
CA ASN A 78 -9.52 9.02 -7.46
C ASN A 78 -10.17 9.25 -6.08
N ASP A 79 -10.90 8.26 -5.57
CA ASP A 79 -11.62 8.37 -4.29
C ASP A 79 -10.92 7.57 -3.18
N LEU A 80 -10.22 8.30 -2.31
CA LEU A 80 -9.53 7.71 -1.18
C LEU A 80 -10.48 7.11 -0.12
N SER A 81 -11.75 7.53 -0.09
CA SER A 81 -12.75 6.95 0.82
C SER A 81 -13.17 5.54 0.40
N SER A 82 -12.92 5.17 -0.86
CA SER A 82 -13.28 3.87 -1.42
C SER A 82 -12.19 2.80 -1.30
N ARG A 83 -11.11 3.09 -0.56
CA ARG A 83 -10.03 2.13 -0.32
C ARG A 83 -10.49 1.00 0.58
N PHE A 84 -10.12 -0.23 0.24
CA PHE A 84 -10.51 -1.39 1.05
C PHE A 84 -9.37 -2.33 1.43
N LEU A 85 -8.21 -2.19 0.79
CA LEU A 85 -7.00 -2.91 1.17
C LEU A 85 -5.79 -2.00 0.90
N ILE A 86 -4.99 -1.71 1.92
CA ILE A 86 -3.90 -0.75 1.86
C ILE A 86 -2.63 -1.35 2.49
N GLY A 87 -1.56 -1.40 1.71
CA GLY A 87 -0.19 -1.49 2.19
C GLY A 87 0.39 -0.09 2.35
N GLY A 88 0.65 0.33 3.59
CA GLY A 88 1.24 1.65 3.86
C GLY A 88 2.66 1.79 3.31
N GLY A 89 3.01 2.97 2.83
CA GLY A 89 4.35 3.35 2.39
C GLY A 89 5.27 3.68 3.55
N GLY A 90 6.55 3.35 3.41
CA GLY A 90 7.58 3.68 4.41
C GLY A 90 7.88 5.17 4.47
N GLY A 91 8.31 5.65 5.63
CA GLY A 91 8.90 6.98 5.77
C GLY A 91 10.27 7.05 5.10
N ALA A 92 10.67 8.24 4.68
CA ALA A 92 11.95 8.42 4.02
C ALA A 92 13.10 8.20 5.00
N GLU A 93 14.22 7.73 4.47
CA GLU A 93 15.50 7.77 5.17
C GLU A 93 15.86 9.21 5.58
N GLY A 94 16.44 9.30 6.77
CA GLY A 94 17.10 10.49 7.25
C GLY A 94 18.60 10.41 7.00
N TYR A 95 19.24 11.47 6.50
CA TYR A 95 20.69 11.50 6.31
C TYR A 95 21.27 12.85 6.76
N ARG A 96 22.37 12.80 7.52
CA ARG A 96 23.17 13.99 7.85
C ARG A 96 24.57 13.58 8.28
N SER A 97 25.57 14.38 7.89
CA SER A 97 26.97 14.21 8.33
C SER A 97 27.49 12.78 8.15
N SER A 98 27.29 12.21 6.96
CA SER A 98 27.71 10.83 6.62
C SER A 98 27.02 9.72 7.43
N THR A 99 25.95 10.03 8.14
CA THR A 99 25.17 9.06 8.91
C THR A 99 23.76 8.90 8.32
N SER A 100 23.34 7.66 8.16
CA SER A 100 22.01 7.25 7.68
C SER A 100 21.13 6.82 8.84
N PHE A 101 19.86 7.21 8.80
CA PHE A 101 18.82 6.91 9.77
C PHE A 101 17.64 6.27 9.05
N LYS A 102 17.35 5.01 9.39
CA LYS A 102 16.27 4.25 8.76
C LYS A 102 14.92 4.98 8.90
N GLY A 103 14.16 5.05 7.82
CA GLY A 103 12.77 5.53 7.83
C GLY A 103 11.83 4.56 8.54
N GLY A 104 10.73 5.09 9.06
CA GLY A 104 9.67 4.29 9.67
C GLY A 104 9.05 3.31 8.66
N SER A 105 8.86 2.05 9.05
CA SER A 105 8.24 1.05 8.18
C SER A 105 6.80 1.42 7.84
N GLY A 106 6.36 1.23 6.60
CA GLY A 106 4.95 1.37 6.22
C GLY A 106 4.15 0.09 6.52
N GLY A 107 2.83 0.22 6.64
CA GLY A 107 1.90 -0.90 6.84
C GLY A 107 1.48 -1.11 8.30
N GLY A 108 1.02 -2.32 8.62
CA GLY A 108 0.46 -2.63 9.95
C GLY A 108 -0.81 -1.83 10.29
N LEU A 109 -1.32 -2.01 11.52
CA LEU A 109 -2.36 -1.13 12.09
C LEU A 109 -1.82 0.30 12.31
N SER A 110 -0.53 0.41 12.58
CA SER A 110 0.21 1.66 12.62
C SER A 110 1.52 1.49 11.87
N GLY A 111 1.93 2.51 11.14
CA GLY A 111 3.26 2.61 10.58
C GLY A 111 4.31 2.74 11.69
N GLY A 112 5.56 2.42 11.36
CA GLY A 112 6.69 2.60 12.25
C GLY A 112 7.07 4.08 12.38
N ASP A 113 7.57 4.44 13.56
CA ASP A 113 8.19 5.74 13.80
C ASP A 113 9.52 5.85 13.05
N GLY A 114 9.86 7.08 12.66
CA GLY A 114 11.20 7.43 12.22
C GLY A 114 12.21 7.38 13.36
N ILE A 115 13.48 7.47 12.99
CA ILE A 115 14.63 7.46 13.89
C ILE A 115 15.15 8.89 14.04
N VAL A 116 15.53 9.22 15.27
CA VAL A 116 16.16 10.50 15.60
C VAL A 116 17.48 10.64 14.85
N GLY A 117 17.72 11.82 14.29
CA GLY A 117 18.93 12.11 13.54
C GLY A 117 20.15 12.30 14.45
N THR A 118 21.10 13.10 13.96
CA THR A 118 22.35 13.42 14.70
C THR A 118 22.15 14.25 15.97
N ASP A 119 20.95 14.80 16.19
CA ASP A 119 20.57 15.55 17.38
C ASP A 119 19.51 14.77 18.15
N SER A 120 19.86 14.27 19.34
CA SER A 120 18.98 13.44 20.17
C SER A 120 17.78 14.19 20.74
N SER A 121 17.75 15.53 20.67
CA SER A 121 16.62 16.35 21.11
C SER A 121 15.59 16.61 20.00
N ALA A 122 15.90 16.27 18.76
CA ALA A 122 15.05 16.56 17.61
C ALA A 122 13.75 15.75 17.61
N THR A 123 12.66 16.38 17.19
CA THR A 123 11.37 15.71 17.00
C THR A 123 11.44 14.73 15.83
N ILE A 124 11.04 13.47 16.04
CA ILE A 124 10.94 12.47 14.97
C ILE A 124 9.60 12.52 14.24
N GLY A 125 9.57 12.05 13.00
CA GLY A 125 8.32 11.77 12.31
C GLY A 125 7.69 10.48 12.87
N ARG A 126 6.49 10.54 13.41
CA ARG A 126 5.76 9.38 13.94
C ARG A 126 5.02 8.62 12.85
N GLY A 127 4.77 7.34 13.07
CA GLY A 127 3.94 6.53 12.19
C GLY A 127 2.47 6.94 12.21
N GLY A 128 1.78 6.84 11.07
CA GLY A 128 0.32 6.97 10.99
C GLY A 128 -0.39 5.75 11.57
N SER A 129 -1.62 5.91 12.05
CA SER A 129 -2.46 4.84 12.62
C SER A 129 -3.69 4.56 11.75
N GLN A 130 -4.60 3.66 12.17
CA GLN A 130 -5.89 3.46 11.48
C GLN A 130 -6.85 4.66 11.62
N ILE A 131 -6.59 5.60 12.51
CA ILE A 131 -7.54 6.66 12.87
C ILE A 131 -6.94 8.08 12.84
N SER A 132 -5.62 8.20 12.67
CA SER A 132 -4.94 9.49 12.69
C SER A 132 -3.60 9.44 11.96
N GLY A 133 -3.20 10.58 11.39
CA GLY A 133 -1.85 10.74 10.86
C GLY A 133 -0.79 10.76 11.94
N GLY A 134 0.43 10.38 11.57
CA GLY A 134 1.58 10.42 12.45
C GLY A 134 2.00 11.87 12.71
N SER A 135 2.29 12.21 13.96
CA SER A 135 2.75 13.54 14.30
C SER A 135 4.16 13.82 13.77
N GLY A 136 4.42 15.08 13.44
CA GLY A 136 5.75 15.55 13.03
C GLY A 136 6.03 16.94 13.58
N TYR A 137 7.20 17.45 13.22
CA TYR A 137 7.66 18.76 13.69
C TYR A 137 6.74 19.90 13.26
N LYS A 138 6.42 20.83 14.19
CA LYS A 138 5.57 22.01 13.94
C LYS A 138 4.30 21.70 13.13
N ASN A 139 3.60 20.63 13.50
CA ASN A 139 2.37 20.15 12.84
C ASN A 139 2.55 19.63 11.40
N MET A 140 3.78 19.29 10.99
CA MET A 140 4.04 18.49 9.77
C MET A 140 3.62 17.04 10.01
N ASN A 141 2.31 16.87 10.24
CA ASN A 141 1.66 15.61 10.53
C ASN A 141 1.24 14.95 9.22
N GLY A 142 1.23 13.62 9.20
CA GLY A 142 0.51 12.91 8.15
C GLY A 142 -0.98 13.21 8.22
N ILE A 143 -1.69 12.95 7.14
CA ILE A 143 -3.15 13.11 7.04
C ILE A 143 -3.74 11.88 6.35
N PHE A 144 -5.07 11.86 6.23
CA PHE A 144 -5.77 10.80 5.52
C PHE A 144 -5.21 10.66 4.10
N GLY A 145 -4.63 9.51 3.79
CA GLY A 145 -4.05 9.18 2.50
C GLY A 145 -2.63 9.66 2.22
N PHE A 146 -2.10 10.63 2.98
CA PHE A 146 -0.85 11.33 2.62
C PHE A 146 0.10 11.46 3.81
N GLY A 147 1.37 11.16 3.58
CA GLY A 147 2.47 11.45 4.49
C GLY A 147 2.80 12.94 4.52
N ALA A 148 3.39 13.38 5.63
CA ALA A 148 3.75 14.77 5.83
C ALA A 148 4.83 15.25 4.87
N ASN A 149 4.66 16.49 4.41
CA ASN A 149 5.65 17.20 3.62
C ASN A 149 6.55 18.05 4.52
N LYS A 150 7.85 18.06 4.25
CA LYS A 150 8.73 19.11 4.75
C LYS A 150 8.40 20.44 4.09
N THR A 151 8.31 21.51 4.89
CA THR A 151 7.96 22.86 4.44
C THR A 151 9.03 23.91 4.73
N GLU A 152 10.00 23.61 5.60
CA GLU A 152 11.08 24.53 5.98
C GLU A 152 12.38 24.20 5.26
N THR A 153 12.96 25.19 4.59
CA THR A 153 14.30 25.10 3.97
C THR A 153 15.40 25.16 5.03
N GLY A 154 16.55 24.56 4.74
CA GLY A 154 17.71 24.53 5.64
C GLY A 154 17.60 23.51 6.78
N ILE A 155 16.42 22.91 6.97
CA ILE A 155 16.19 21.92 8.00
C ILE A 155 16.04 20.53 7.36
N ILE A 156 17.11 19.73 7.46
CA ILE A 156 17.27 18.45 6.76
C ILE A 156 16.46 17.35 7.47
N SER A 157 15.43 16.82 6.79
CA SER A 157 14.68 15.65 7.25
C SER A 157 13.95 14.94 6.12
N GLY A 158 13.67 13.66 6.36
CA GLY A 158 12.91 12.80 5.45
C GLY A 158 11.41 13.08 5.47
N GLY A 159 10.75 12.87 4.33
CA GLY A 159 9.29 12.96 4.22
C GLY A 159 8.55 11.76 4.82
N GLY A 160 7.29 11.96 5.22
CA GLY A 160 6.44 10.90 5.77
C GLY A 160 5.92 9.93 4.69
N GLY A 161 5.71 8.67 5.03
CA GLY A 161 5.12 7.65 4.14
C GLY A 161 3.60 7.80 3.99
N GLY A 162 3.05 7.47 2.82
CA GLY A 162 1.61 7.41 2.58
C GLY A 162 0.96 6.19 3.23
N GLY A 163 -0.36 6.20 3.42
CA GLY A 163 -1.08 5.07 4.05
C GLY A 163 -2.58 5.28 4.05
N LEU A 164 -3.30 4.57 4.92
CA LEU A 164 -4.66 4.98 5.30
C LEU A 164 -4.59 6.37 5.94
N PHE A 165 -3.72 6.51 6.93
CA PHE A 165 -3.18 7.78 7.36
C PHE A 165 -1.66 7.76 7.21
N GLY A 166 -1.10 8.85 6.69
CA GLY A 166 0.33 8.94 6.47
C GLY A 166 1.13 9.16 7.76
N GLY A 167 2.44 8.96 7.66
CA GLY A 167 3.39 9.28 8.72
C GLY A 167 3.80 10.75 8.73
N GLY A 168 4.35 11.20 9.86
CA GLY A 168 4.87 12.55 10.06
C GLY A 168 6.29 12.76 9.55
N THR A 169 6.72 14.03 9.54
CA THR A 169 8.10 14.43 9.16
C THR A 169 8.88 14.85 10.40
N GLY A 170 10.17 14.48 10.44
CA GLY A 170 11.08 14.88 11.50
C GLY A 170 11.47 16.37 11.45
N GLU A 171 11.91 16.89 12.59
CA GLU A 171 12.32 18.28 12.78
C GLU A 171 13.47 18.64 11.88
N GLY A 172 14.62 18.02 12.06
CA GLY A 172 15.86 18.34 11.37
C GLY A 172 16.95 17.34 11.70
N ALA A 173 18.21 17.75 11.56
CA ALA A 173 19.37 16.92 11.91
C ALA A 173 19.49 15.57 11.20
N GLY A 174 18.83 15.40 10.06
CA GLY A 174 18.75 14.12 9.37
C GLY A 174 17.74 13.17 10.01
N CYS A 175 16.75 13.65 10.77
CA CYS A 175 15.65 12.81 11.23
C CYS A 175 14.92 12.16 10.05
N SER A 176 14.56 10.90 10.20
CA SER A 176 13.82 10.16 9.19
C SER A 176 12.30 10.38 9.33
N GLY A 177 11.55 10.06 8.27
CA GLY A 177 10.10 10.17 8.27
C GLY A 177 9.44 8.95 8.93
N GLY A 178 8.22 9.13 9.43
CA GLY A 178 7.37 8.03 9.88
C GLY A 178 6.68 7.32 8.71
N GLY A 179 6.38 6.03 8.86
CA GLY A 179 5.62 5.26 7.86
C GLY A 179 4.12 5.50 7.96
N GLY A 180 3.39 5.33 6.85
CA GLY A 180 1.93 5.35 6.87
C GLY A 180 1.35 3.99 7.27
N SER A 181 0.14 4.00 7.80
CA SER A 181 -0.59 2.79 8.21
C SER A 181 -1.10 1.99 7.00
N GLY A 182 -1.23 0.68 7.17
CA GLY A 182 -2.03 -0.16 6.28
C GLY A 182 -3.52 -0.03 6.58
N PHE A 183 -4.36 -0.83 5.95
CA PHE A 183 -5.78 -0.97 6.31
C PHE A 183 -6.39 -2.17 5.61
N VAL A 184 -7.31 -2.84 6.30
CA VAL A 184 -8.23 -3.80 5.70
C VAL A 184 -9.64 -3.35 6.04
N TYR A 185 -10.49 -3.23 5.03
CA TYR A 185 -11.88 -2.85 5.23
C TYR A 185 -12.57 -3.77 6.23
N SER A 186 -13.26 -3.14 7.18
CA SER A 186 -14.09 -3.79 8.19
C SER A 186 -15.17 -2.82 8.67
N ASN A 187 -16.14 -3.33 9.42
CA ASN A 187 -17.20 -2.49 10.00
C ASN A 187 -16.67 -1.44 10.99
N SER A 188 -15.47 -1.62 11.54
CA SER A 188 -14.79 -0.70 12.47
C SER A 188 -13.88 0.32 11.76
N LYS A 189 -14.12 0.60 10.47
CA LYS A 189 -13.37 1.57 9.67
C LYS A 189 -13.44 3.01 10.20
N PRO A 190 -12.45 3.87 9.90
CA PRO A 190 -12.52 5.29 10.25
C PRO A 190 -13.57 6.03 9.40
N PRO A 191 -14.08 7.20 9.84
CA PRO A 191 -15.11 7.96 9.14
C PRO A 191 -14.76 8.37 7.72
N GLU A 192 -13.47 8.50 7.40
CA GLU A 192 -12.96 8.87 6.08
C GLU A 192 -13.13 7.73 5.04
N ILE A 193 -13.35 6.49 5.49
CA ILE A 193 -13.67 5.36 4.61
C ILE A 193 -15.19 5.18 4.57
N ARG A 194 -15.77 5.28 3.37
CA ARG A 194 -17.22 5.10 3.18
C ARG A 194 -17.63 3.65 3.40
N ASP A 195 -18.93 3.43 3.59
CA ASP A 195 -19.48 2.07 3.51
C ASP A 195 -19.23 1.48 2.12
N ILE A 196 -18.68 0.27 2.12
CA ILE A 196 -18.43 -0.57 0.96
C ILE A 196 -19.21 -1.87 1.21
N ASN A 197 -20.39 -1.98 0.61
CA ASN A 197 -21.27 -3.14 0.75
C ASN A 197 -20.98 -4.21 -0.32
N GLU A 198 -20.16 -3.86 -1.31
CA GLU A 198 -19.84 -4.67 -2.48
C GLU A 198 -18.70 -5.66 -2.23
N ILE A 199 -17.91 -5.45 -1.18
CA ILE A 199 -16.75 -6.28 -0.84
C ILE A 199 -16.86 -6.76 0.59
N MET A 200 -16.69 -8.06 0.79
CA MET A 200 -16.49 -8.68 2.09
C MET A 200 -15.04 -9.15 2.19
N ILE A 201 -14.34 -8.72 3.25
CA ILE A 201 -12.99 -9.19 3.56
C ILE A 201 -13.04 -10.00 4.85
N GLU A 202 -12.62 -11.26 4.76
CA GLU A 202 -12.47 -12.15 5.90
C GLU A 202 -10.98 -12.38 6.17
N ASN A 203 -10.59 -12.40 7.45
CA ASN A 203 -9.23 -12.77 7.89
C ASN A 203 -8.09 -11.93 7.29
N GLY A 204 -8.33 -10.64 7.02
CA GLY A 204 -7.28 -9.74 6.55
C GLY A 204 -6.14 -9.60 7.56
N THR A 205 -4.90 -9.63 7.07
CA THR A 205 -3.69 -9.52 7.90
C THR A 205 -2.92 -8.27 7.52
N LEU A 206 -2.46 -7.52 8.53
CA LEU A 206 -1.63 -6.33 8.36
C LEU A 206 -0.28 -6.54 9.02
N ILE A 207 0.79 -6.52 8.22
CA ILE A 207 2.18 -6.61 8.67
C ILE A 207 2.91 -5.39 8.12
N GLY A 208 3.76 -4.76 8.93
CA GLY A 208 4.58 -3.63 8.51
C GLY A 208 5.96 -4.05 8.02
N GLY A 209 6.54 -3.28 7.09
CA GLY A 209 7.98 -3.36 6.77
C GLY A 209 8.43 -4.57 5.94
N VAL A 210 7.57 -5.13 5.10
CA VAL A 210 7.86 -6.34 4.31
C VAL A 210 8.40 -6.09 2.89
N ASN A 211 8.28 -4.87 2.36
CA ASN A 211 8.66 -4.54 0.98
C ASN A 211 9.82 -3.52 0.90
N ILE A 212 10.62 -3.61 -0.17
CA ILE A 212 11.67 -2.66 -0.57
C ILE A 212 11.45 -2.33 -2.06
N GLY A 213 11.57 -1.05 -2.42
CA GLY A 213 11.33 -0.58 -3.79
C GLY A 213 9.89 -0.11 -3.98
N ASP A 214 9.45 -0.05 -5.24
CA ASP A 214 8.06 0.24 -5.57
C ASP A 214 7.12 -0.80 -4.94
N GLY A 215 5.87 -0.39 -4.73
CA GLY A 215 4.83 -1.30 -4.30
C GLY A 215 4.51 -2.37 -5.34
N TYR A 216 3.77 -3.38 -4.92
CA TYR A 216 3.22 -4.40 -5.81
C TYR A 216 1.97 -4.99 -5.17
N ALA A 217 1.14 -5.65 -5.98
CA ALA A 217 0.05 -6.48 -5.49
C ALA A 217 0.16 -7.88 -6.08
N VAL A 218 -0.15 -8.88 -5.26
CA VAL A 218 -0.17 -10.29 -5.66
C VAL A 218 -1.60 -10.80 -5.53
N ILE A 219 -2.14 -11.34 -6.63
CA ILE A 219 -3.47 -11.95 -6.67
C ILE A 219 -3.27 -13.44 -6.88
N SER A 220 -3.39 -14.20 -5.79
CA SER A 220 -3.21 -15.65 -5.80
C SER A 220 -4.53 -16.37 -5.61
N ARG A 221 -4.74 -17.46 -6.34
CA ARG A 221 -5.85 -18.38 -6.06
C ARG A 221 -5.49 -19.22 -4.83
N LEU A 222 -6.28 -19.13 -3.76
CA LEU A 222 -6.19 -20.05 -2.63
C LEU A 222 -6.86 -21.37 -3.03
N LEU A 223 -6.15 -22.50 -2.92
CA LEU A 223 -6.77 -23.81 -3.04
C LEU A 223 -7.50 -24.14 -1.75
N SER A 224 -8.82 -24.34 -1.80
CA SER A 224 -9.50 -25.03 -0.70
C SER A 224 -9.15 -26.51 -0.80
N LEU A 225 -8.56 -27.09 0.24
CA LEU A 225 -8.65 -28.53 0.46
C LEU A 225 -10.10 -28.85 0.80
N SER A 226 -10.90 -29.25 -0.20
CA SER A 226 -12.16 -29.91 0.10
C SER A 226 -11.83 -31.30 0.63
N ASN A 227 -12.06 -31.54 1.91
CA ASN A 227 -12.16 -32.89 2.48
C ASN A 227 -13.40 -33.56 1.89
N ASN A 228 -13.29 -34.06 0.66
CA ASN A 228 -14.10 -35.11 0.02
C ASN A 228 -13.65 -35.28 -1.43
N ILE A 229 -12.44 -35.82 -1.62
CA ILE A 229 -12.11 -36.50 -2.88
C ILE A 229 -12.84 -37.84 -2.84
N CYS A 230 -14.04 -37.89 -3.45
CA CYS A 230 -14.53 -39.16 -3.95
C CYS A 230 -13.79 -39.43 -5.28
N SER A 231 -13.06 -40.53 -5.31
CA SER A 231 -12.14 -40.94 -6.36
C SER A 231 -12.80 -41.00 -7.76
N CYS A 232 -12.38 -40.14 -8.68
CA CYS A 232 -11.84 -40.53 -9.99
C CYS A 232 -11.35 -39.29 -10.77
N HIS A 233 -10.13 -39.39 -11.30
CA HIS A 233 -9.34 -38.40 -12.07
C HIS A 233 -8.65 -37.26 -11.31
N ASN A 234 -7.35 -37.52 -11.03
CA ASN A 234 -6.33 -36.54 -10.67
C ASN A 234 -6.10 -35.52 -11.80
N ILE A 235 -6.55 -34.28 -11.63
CA ILE A 235 -5.88 -33.11 -12.22
C ILE A 235 -5.87 -31.99 -11.17
N ASN A 236 -4.79 -31.91 -10.38
CA ASN A 236 -4.50 -30.70 -9.62
C ASN A 236 -3.94 -29.66 -10.58
N ALA A 237 -4.81 -28.81 -11.15
CA ALA A 237 -4.39 -27.65 -11.91
C ALA A 237 -4.15 -26.46 -10.96
N TYR A 238 -2.88 -26.20 -10.68
CA TYR A 238 -2.41 -24.97 -10.04
C TYR A 238 -2.26 -23.90 -11.12
N PHE A 239 -3.00 -22.80 -11.00
CA PHE A 239 -2.78 -21.60 -11.80
C PHE A 239 -2.30 -20.50 -10.86
N TYR A 240 -1.05 -20.07 -11.03
CA TYR A 240 -0.48 -18.91 -10.35
C TYR A 240 -0.56 -17.72 -11.32
N PHE A 241 -1.20 -16.63 -10.91
CA PHE A 241 -1.07 -15.35 -11.62
C PHE A 241 -0.09 -14.48 -10.83
N ILE A 242 1.21 -14.61 -11.13
CA ILE A 242 2.24 -13.74 -10.57
C ILE A 242 2.38 -12.53 -11.51
N PHE A 243 1.89 -11.37 -11.08
CA PHE A 243 2.09 -10.11 -11.79
C PHE A 243 3.41 -9.48 -11.35
N THR A 244 4.52 -9.85 -11.98
CA THR A 244 5.80 -9.15 -11.79
C THR A 244 5.92 -8.04 -12.84
N ILE A 245 5.86 -6.78 -12.42
CA ILE A 245 6.10 -5.63 -13.33
C ILE A 245 7.61 -5.55 -13.59
N LEU A 246 8.09 -6.26 -14.61
CA LEU A 246 9.50 -6.31 -15.00
C LEU A 246 9.84 -5.19 -16.00
N SER A 247 9.79 -3.93 -15.55
CA SER A 247 10.27 -2.73 -16.27
C SER A 247 9.61 -2.38 -17.62
N SER A 248 9.48 -1.06 -17.88
CA SER A 248 8.96 -0.40 -19.09
C SER A 248 7.80 -1.09 -19.85
N HIS A 249 6.62 -1.04 -19.22
CA HIS A 249 5.35 -0.65 -19.85
C HIS A 249 4.77 -1.50 -20.98
N GLN A 250 4.80 -2.83 -20.87
CA GLN A 250 3.80 -3.67 -21.55
C GLN A 250 3.48 -4.91 -20.72
N LEU A 251 2.18 -5.19 -20.60
CA LEU A 251 1.60 -6.33 -19.89
C LEU A 251 1.58 -7.53 -20.86
N ILE A 252 2.26 -8.61 -20.50
CA ILE A 252 2.04 -9.93 -21.11
C ILE A 252 1.39 -10.79 -20.04
N VAL A 253 0.18 -11.26 -20.33
CA VAL A 253 -0.48 -12.32 -19.56
C VAL A 253 0.18 -13.63 -19.97
N LEU A 254 0.89 -14.30 -19.05
CA LEU A 254 1.35 -15.68 -19.22
C LEU A 254 0.42 -16.62 -18.46
#